data_AF-A0A5N6MSW4-F1
#
_entry.id   AF-A0A5N6MSW4-F1
#
_cell.length_a   1.000
_cell.length_b   1.000
_cell.length_c   1.000
_cell.angle_alpha   90.00
_cell.angle_beta   90.00
_cell.angle_gamma   90.00
#
_symmetry.space_group_name_H-M   'P 1'
#
loop_
_entity.id
_entity.type
_entity.pdbx_description
1 polymer ?
#
loop_
_entity_poly.entity_id
_entity_poly.type
_entity_poly.pdbx_seq_one_letter_code
_entity_poly.pdbx_strand_id
1 'polypeptide(L)'
;MHLILRTILILFRARRRAKLGFFDTSSVPMTVLVTDIDFAKHLNNGMYLSLMDLGRFDLLVRSGMWDLMKKRGWGPVVNNETISFRKSLQLHQKYSIETKIIGFDDKAVYLEQRMVADGEIYASAVIGTRFVSKQGPVSNAEIFEAVNAVPPADMELPEWITEWRAAVALPSTRRPAPHTWA
;
A
#
# COMPACT_ATOMS: atom_id res chain seq x y z
N MET A 1 -1.95 -4.45 17.28
CA MET A 1 -1.70 -5.01 15.94
C MET A 1 -1.38 -6.50 16.05
N HIS A 2 -2.35 -7.40 15.86
CA HIS A 2 -2.11 -8.85 15.96
C HIS A 2 -1.36 -9.42 14.74
N LEU A 3 -1.14 -8.61 13.69
CA LEU A 3 -0.47 -9.00 12.45
C LEU A 3 1.06 -9.14 12.55
N ILE A 4 1.69 -8.78 13.68
CA ILE A 4 3.16 -8.73 13.83
C ILE A 4 3.84 -10.03 13.34
N LEU A 5 3.32 -11.19 13.73
CA LEU A 5 3.88 -12.48 13.30
C LEU A 5 3.77 -12.70 11.79
N ARG A 6 2.63 -12.31 11.18
CA ARG A 6 2.45 -12.38 9.73
C ARG A 6 3.37 -11.41 9.02
N THR A 7 3.54 -10.20 9.55
CA THR A 7 4.49 -9.21 9.01
C THR A 7 5.92 -9.75 9.01
N ILE A 8 6.39 -10.30 10.13
CA ILE A 8 7.72 -10.92 10.22
C ILE A 8 7.87 -12.06 9.20
N LEU A 9 6.87 -12.93 9.11
CA LEU A 9 6.86 -14.04 8.16
C LEU A 9 6.93 -13.54 6.71
N ILE A 10 6.15 -12.53 6.35
CA ILE A 10 6.13 -11.95 5.00
C ILE A 10 7.48 -11.30 4.68
N LEU A 11 8.05 -10.50 5.58
CA LEU A 11 9.36 -9.88 5.38
C LEU A 11 10.46 -10.95 5.19
N PHE A 12 10.41 -12.04 5.96
CA PHE A 12 11.36 -13.14 5.83
C PHE A 12 11.18 -13.90 4.50
N ARG A 13 9.94 -14.20 4.12
CA ARG A 13 9.64 -14.89 2.85
C ARG A 13 10.00 -14.03 1.65
N ALA A 14 9.68 -12.74 1.67
CA ALA A 14 9.96 -11.79 0.61
C ALA A 14 11.45 -11.76 0.25
N ARG A 15 12.34 -11.81 1.26
CA ARG A 15 13.80 -11.89 1.06
C ARG A 15 14.30 -13.14 0.34
N ARG A 16 13.49 -14.21 0.31
CA ARG A 16 13.80 -15.49 -0.35
C ARG A 16 13.12 -15.65 -1.70
N ARG A 17 12.19 -14.76 -2.06
CA ARG A 17 11.47 -14.78 -3.34
C ARG A 17 12.26 -14.05 -4.41
N ALA A 18 11.89 -14.29 -5.68
CA ALA A 18 12.47 -13.58 -6.81
C ALA A 18 12.33 -12.06 -6.64
N LYS A 19 13.40 -11.33 -6.97
CA LYS A 19 13.41 -9.87 -6.95
C LYS A 19 12.40 -9.32 -7.95
N LEU A 20 11.96 -8.09 -7.69
CA LEU A 20 11.07 -7.32 -8.54
C LEU A 20 11.77 -6.01 -8.93
N GLY A 21 11.39 -5.43 -10.06
CA GLY A 21 11.61 -4.03 -10.35
C GLY A 21 10.73 -3.13 -9.47
N PHE A 22 11.04 -1.84 -9.42
CA PHE A 22 10.27 -0.87 -8.64
C PHE A 22 8.83 -0.69 -9.16
N PHE A 23 8.63 -0.82 -10.46
CA PHE A 23 7.33 -0.70 -11.12
C PHE A 23 6.64 -2.04 -11.43
N ASP A 24 7.23 -3.16 -10.99
CA ASP A 24 6.63 -4.47 -11.16
C ASP A 24 5.44 -4.67 -10.21
N THR A 25 4.61 -5.66 -10.53
CA THR A 25 3.51 -6.09 -9.64
C THR A 25 3.99 -7.18 -8.67
N SER A 26 3.74 -6.97 -7.37
CA SER A 26 3.89 -8.01 -6.36
C SER A 26 2.58 -8.77 -6.19
N SER A 27 2.68 -10.10 -6.12
CA SER A 27 1.59 -11.01 -5.73
C SER A 27 1.98 -11.76 -4.44
N VAL A 28 1.16 -11.63 -3.39
CA VAL A 28 1.37 -12.31 -2.10
C VAL A 28 0.23 -13.29 -1.82
N PRO A 29 0.47 -14.62 -1.87
CA PRO A 29 -0.56 -15.60 -1.53
C PRO A 29 -0.82 -15.63 -0.03
N MET A 30 -2.09 -15.66 0.33
CA MET A 30 -2.60 -15.54 1.69
C MET A 30 -3.80 -16.46 1.92
N THR A 31 -4.11 -16.68 3.19
CA THR A 31 -5.33 -17.37 3.64
C THR A 31 -5.98 -16.52 4.71
N VAL A 32 -7.31 -16.46 4.72
CA VAL A 32 -8.07 -15.81 5.80
C VAL A 32 -7.96 -16.65 7.07
N LEU A 33 -7.48 -16.03 8.14
CA LEU A 33 -7.31 -16.66 9.44
C LEU A 33 -8.47 -16.32 10.38
N VAL A 34 -8.60 -17.10 11.45
CA VAL A 34 -9.60 -16.86 12.51
C VAL A 34 -9.46 -15.48 13.13
N THR A 35 -8.25 -14.92 13.16
CA THR A 35 -7.98 -13.56 13.67
C THR A 35 -8.42 -12.44 12.72
N ASP A 36 -8.71 -12.77 11.46
CA ASP A 36 -9.05 -11.78 10.45
C ASP A 36 -10.57 -11.56 10.33
N ILE A 37 -11.38 -12.50 10.83
CA ILE A 37 -12.84 -12.48 10.70
C ILE A 37 -13.53 -11.71 11.84
N ASP A 38 -14.72 -11.18 11.57
CA ASP A 38 -15.60 -10.59 12.57
C ASP A 38 -16.81 -11.48 12.91
N PHE A 39 -17.76 -10.94 13.69
CA PHE A 39 -18.98 -11.64 14.08
C PHE A 39 -19.88 -12.05 12.90
N ALA A 40 -19.76 -11.38 11.74
CA ALA A 40 -20.46 -11.73 10.52
C ALA A 40 -19.75 -12.86 9.74
N LYS A 41 -18.68 -13.44 10.32
CA LYS A 41 -17.94 -14.62 9.83
C LYS A 41 -17.23 -14.43 8.49
N HIS A 42 -17.08 -13.18 8.05
CA HIS A 42 -16.26 -12.81 6.91
C HIS A 42 -15.07 -11.97 7.37
N LEU A 43 -14.11 -11.77 6.46
CA LEU A 43 -12.98 -10.87 6.68
C LEU A 43 -13.49 -9.50 7.13
N ASN A 44 -12.99 -9.03 8.27
CA ASN A 44 -13.38 -7.74 8.83
C ASN A 44 -12.95 -6.60 7.91
N ASN A 45 -13.80 -5.59 7.74
CA ASN A 45 -13.53 -4.47 6.82
C ASN A 45 -12.21 -3.73 7.12
N GLY A 46 -11.89 -3.50 8.40
CA GLY A 46 -10.63 -2.87 8.81
C GLY A 46 -9.40 -3.74 8.57
N MET A 47 -9.59 -5.05 8.45
CA MET A 47 -8.50 -5.99 8.17
C MET A 47 -8.04 -5.95 6.71
N TYR A 48 -8.86 -5.51 5.76
CA TYR A 48 -8.43 -5.44 4.36
C TYR A 48 -7.21 -4.54 4.18
N LEU A 49 -7.26 -3.30 4.66
CA LEU A 49 -6.15 -2.35 4.57
C LEU A 49 -4.94 -2.79 5.40
N SER A 50 -5.20 -3.37 6.58
CA SER A 50 -4.15 -3.93 7.45
C SER A 50 -3.42 -5.10 6.80
N LEU A 51 -4.11 -5.94 6.02
CA LEU A 51 -3.51 -7.05 5.28
C LEU A 51 -2.83 -6.56 4.00
N MET A 52 -3.37 -5.53 3.35
CA MET A 52 -2.75 -4.87 2.20
C MET A 52 -1.38 -4.28 2.54
N ASP A 53 -1.12 -3.84 3.78
CA ASP A 53 0.24 -3.50 4.23
C ASP A 53 1.26 -4.62 3.98
N LEU A 54 0.86 -5.88 4.14
CA LEU A 54 1.73 -7.02 3.89
C LEU A 54 2.13 -7.13 2.41
N GLY A 55 1.21 -6.80 1.50
CA GLY A 55 1.51 -6.68 0.07
C GLY A 55 2.50 -5.55 -0.22
N ARG A 56 2.32 -4.39 0.43
CA ARG A 56 3.26 -3.25 0.33
C ARG A 56 4.65 -3.64 0.83
N PHE A 57 4.75 -4.34 1.95
CA PHE A 57 6.04 -4.81 2.47
C PHE A 57 6.72 -5.83 1.55
N ASP A 58 5.99 -6.76 0.94
CA ASP A 58 6.57 -7.70 -0.04
C ASP A 58 7.14 -6.93 -1.24
N LEU A 59 6.40 -5.96 -1.80
CA LEU A 59 6.87 -5.11 -2.89
C LEU A 59 8.12 -4.31 -2.49
N LEU A 60 8.10 -3.64 -1.33
CA LEU A 60 9.23 -2.84 -0.85
C LEU A 60 10.49 -3.71 -0.67
N VAL A 61 10.36 -4.90 -0.10
CA VAL A 61 11.50 -5.79 0.12
C VAL A 61 12.04 -6.33 -1.21
N ARG A 62 11.16 -6.82 -2.10
CA ARG A 62 11.60 -7.48 -3.34
C ARG A 62 12.10 -6.50 -4.40
N SER A 63 11.65 -5.24 -4.37
CA SER A 63 12.17 -4.15 -5.20
C SER A 63 13.48 -3.55 -4.69
N GLY A 64 13.94 -3.91 -3.49
CA GLY A 64 15.10 -3.30 -2.84
C GLY A 64 14.83 -1.92 -2.23
N MET A 65 13.63 -1.35 -2.44
CA MET A 65 13.23 -0.08 -1.85
C MET A 65 13.30 -0.11 -0.31
N TRP A 66 13.00 -1.24 0.33
CA TRP A 66 13.09 -1.39 1.78
C TRP A 66 14.50 -1.10 2.32
N ASP A 67 15.53 -1.67 1.70
CA ASP A 67 16.91 -1.49 2.15
C ASP A 67 17.43 -0.08 1.78
N LEU A 68 17.00 0.45 0.64
CA LEU A 68 17.26 1.84 0.24
C LEU A 68 16.69 2.84 1.26
N MET A 69 15.43 2.66 1.64
CA MET A 69 14.77 3.49 2.64
C MET A 69 15.50 3.44 3.97
N LYS A 70 15.90 2.25 4.43
CA LYS A 70 16.70 2.11 5.66
C LYS A 70 18.03 2.84 5.57
N LYS A 71 18.75 2.69 4.45
CA LYS A 71 20.05 3.36 4.23
C LYS A 71 19.92 4.88 4.23
N ARG A 72 18.83 5.41 3.65
CA ARG A 72 18.57 6.85 3.54
C ARG A 72 17.77 7.44 4.71
N GLY A 73 17.32 6.61 5.65
CA GLY A 73 16.47 7.05 6.76
C GLY A 73 15.09 7.54 6.32
N TRP A 74 14.56 6.97 5.23
CA TRP A 74 13.22 7.27 4.73
C TRP A 74 12.17 6.39 5.40
N GLY A 75 11.02 6.99 5.72
CA GLY A 75 9.82 6.30 6.20
C GLY A 75 8.65 6.51 5.24
N PRO A 76 7.80 5.49 5.01
CA PRO A 76 6.58 5.67 4.24
C PRO A 76 5.47 6.19 5.16
N VAL A 77 4.69 7.15 4.66
CA VAL A 77 3.52 7.69 5.35
C VAL A 77 2.34 7.60 4.39
N VAL A 78 1.27 6.92 4.80
CA VAL A 78 0.00 6.92 4.08
C VAL A 78 -0.71 8.23 4.42
N ASN A 79 -1.08 8.99 3.39
CA ASN A 79 -1.85 10.23 3.55
C ASN A 79 -3.34 9.99 3.40
N ASN A 80 -3.71 9.20 2.39
CA ASN A 80 -5.08 8.94 2.01
C ASN A 80 -5.16 7.52 1.44
N GLU A 81 -6.22 6.81 1.78
CA GLU A 81 -6.53 5.52 1.18
C GLU A 81 -8.04 5.43 0.95
N THR A 82 -8.43 4.83 -0.16
CA THR A 82 -9.82 4.49 -0.47
C THR A 82 -9.89 3.04 -0.88
N ILE A 83 -11.00 2.39 -0.56
CA ILE A 83 -11.22 0.97 -0.81
C ILE A 83 -12.65 0.72 -1.26
N SER A 84 -12.79 -0.15 -2.26
CA SER A 84 -14.05 -0.67 -2.76
C SER A 84 -14.13 -2.17 -2.49
N PHE A 85 -15.27 -2.62 -1.97
CA PHE A 85 -15.56 -4.02 -1.69
C PHE A 85 -16.56 -4.57 -2.69
N ARG A 86 -16.18 -5.63 -3.41
CA ARG A 86 -17.06 -6.34 -4.36
C ARG A 86 -17.62 -7.62 -3.76
N LYS A 87 -16.79 -8.40 -3.07
CA LYS A 87 -17.14 -9.68 -2.43
C LYS A 87 -16.40 -9.84 -1.10
N SER A 88 -17.03 -10.53 -0.16
CA SER A 88 -16.43 -10.84 1.14
C SER A 88 -15.59 -12.12 1.08
N LEU A 89 -14.36 -12.05 1.59
CA LEU A 89 -13.52 -13.23 1.81
C LEU A 89 -13.97 -14.00 3.05
N GLN A 90 -14.08 -15.33 2.93
CA GLN A 90 -14.55 -16.22 3.99
C GLN A 90 -13.40 -16.85 4.77
N LEU A 91 -13.67 -17.34 5.98
CA LEU A 91 -12.69 -18.06 6.79
C LEU A 91 -12.03 -19.20 5.99
N HIS A 92 -10.71 -19.33 6.09
CA HIS A 92 -9.89 -20.30 5.36
C HIS A 92 -9.86 -20.17 3.83
N GLN A 93 -10.54 -19.17 3.27
CA GLN A 93 -10.44 -18.88 1.84
C GLN A 93 -9.02 -18.42 1.49
N LYS A 94 -8.48 -18.97 0.40
CA LYS A 94 -7.20 -18.55 -0.17
C LYS A 94 -7.42 -17.35 -1.08
N TYR A 95 -6.50 -16.41 -1.04
CA TYR A 95 -6.51 -15.23 -1.89
C TYR A 95 -5.07 -14.76 -2.13
N SER A 96 -4.91 -13.78 -2.99
CA SER A 96 -3.65 -13.08 -3.22
C SER A 96 -3.85 -11.58 -3.03
N ILE A 97 -2.80 -10.92 -2.56
CA ILE A 97 -2.72 -9.46 -2.55
C ILE A 97 -1.81 -9.05 -3.70
N GLU A 98 -2.41 -8.48 -4.73
CA GLU A 98 -1.71 -7.87 -5.86
C GLU A 98 -1.42 -6.42 -5.50
N THR A 99 -0.18 -5.97 -5.68
CA THR A 99 0.29 -4.62 -5.32
C THR A 99 1.18 -4.06 -6.41
N LYS A 100 0.83 -2.88 -6.94
CA LYS A 100 1.65 -2.17 -7.92
C LYS A 100 1.58 -0.66 -7.73
N ILE A 101 2.60 0.04 -8.19
CA ILE A 101 2.59 1.49 -8.32
C ILE A 101 1.81 1.85 -9.59
N ILE A 102 0.90 2.82 -9.48
CA ILE A 102 0.04 3.24 -10.60
C ILE A 102 0.28 4.68 -11.04
N GLY A 103 1.05 5.45 -10.29
CA GLY A 103 1.35 6.83 -10.67
C GLY A 103 1.93 7.65 -9.55
N PHE A 104 2.21 8.89 -9.89
CA PHE A 104 2.80 9.88 -9.02
C PHE A 104 2.07 11.21 -9.24
N ASP A 105 1.90 11.99 -8.17
CA ASP A 105 1.65 13.42 -8.30
C ASP A 105 2.87 14.19 -7.79
N ASP A 106 2.80 15.52 -7.68
CA ASP A 106 3.91 16.38 -7.21
C ASP A 106 4.58 15.94 -5.90
N LYS A 107 3.87 15.18 -5.05
CA LYS A 107 4.31 14.91 -3.68
C LYS A 107 4.25 13.44 -3.27
N ALA A 108 3.48 12.61 -3.96
CA ALA A 108 3.11 11.28 -3.48
C ALA A 108 3.24 10.21 -4.57
N VAL A 109 3.48 8.99 -4.10
CA VAL A 109 3.44 7.75 -4.86
C VAL A 109 2.09 7.08 -4.62
N TYR A 110 1.43 6.66 -5.69
CA TYR A 110 0.16 5.97 -5.63
C TYR A 110 0.32 4.48 -5.91
N LEU A 111 -0.25 3.68 -5.02
CA LEU A 111 -0.32 2.23 -5.17
C LEU A 111 -1.76 1.80 -5.39
N GLU A 112 -1.95 0.84 -6.29
CA GLU A 112 -3.18 0.07 -6.38
C GLU A 112 -2.95 -1.30 -5.75
N GLN A 113 -3.88 -1.71 -4.91
CA GLN A 113 -3.88 -3.04 -4.31
C GLN A 113 -5.19 -3.76 -4.54
N ARG A 114 -5.11 -5.02 -4.91
CA ARG A 114 -6.28 -5.87 -5.16
C ARG A 114 -6.18 -7.12 -4.32
N MET A 115 -7.26 -7.48 -3.63
CA MET A 115 -7.42 -8.82 -3.10
C MET A 115 -8.12 -9.67 -4.15
N VAL A 116 -7.43 -10.68 -4.66
CA VAL A 116 -7.89 -11.54 -5.74
C VAL A 116 -8.07 -12.97 -5.21
N ALA A 117 -9.27 -13.52 -5.38
CA ALA A 117 -9.58 -14.91 -5.09
C ALA A 117 -10.37 -15.50 -6.26
N ASP A 118 -10.09 -16.76 -6.59
CA ASP A 118 -10.78 -17.48 -7.67
C ASP A 118 -10.75 -16.74 -9.02
N GLY A 119 -9.66 -16.02 -9.30
CA GLY A 119 -9.47 -15.24 -10.52
C GLY A 119 -10.21 -13.90 -10.57
N GLU A 120 -10.92 -13.52 -9.51
CA GLU A 120 -11.72 -12.30 -9.45
C GLU A 120 -11.25 -11.32 -8.36
N ILE A 121 -11.51 -10.03 -8.58
CA ILE A 121 -11.30 -8.99 -7.57
C ILE A 121 -12.41 -9.09 -6.51
N TYR A 122 -12.00 -9.20 -5.25
CA TYR A 122 -12.88 -9.17 -4.07
C TYR A 122 -12.89 -7.77 -3.44
N ALA A 123 -11.73 -7.13 -3.39
CA ALA A 123 -11.57 -5.75 -2.94
C ALA A 123 -10.46 -5.07 -3.72
N SER A 124 -10.58 -3.77 -3.94
CA SER A 124 -9.57 -2.93 -4.58
C SER A 124 -9.39 -1.65 -3.79
N ALA A 125 -8.14 -1.26 -3.56
CA ALA A 125 -7.79 -0.04 -2.85
C ALA A 125 -6.78 0.79 -3.63
N VAL A 126 -6.87 2.10 -3.48
CA VAL A 126 -5.87 3.06 -3.93
C VAL A 126 -5.30 3.77 -2.70
N ILE A 127 -3.97 3.81 -2.62
CA ILE A 127 -3.24 4.32 -1.47
C ILE A 127 -2.27 5.40 -1.94
N GLY A 128 -2.48 6.62 -1.45
CA GLY A 128 -1.56 7.76 -1.62
C GLY A 128 -0.54 7.77 -0.49
N THR A 129 0.73 7.59 -0.84
CA THR A 129 1.84 7.51 0.10
C THR A 129 2.90 8.56 -0.16
N ARG A 130 3.56 9.04 0.89
CA ARG A 130 4.73 9.91 0.79
C ARG A 130 5.90 9.29 1.52
N PHE A 131 7.09 9.51 1.00
CA PHE A 131 8.30 9.23 1.74
C PHE A 131 8.74 10.47 2.51
N VAL A 132 9.13 10.28 3.77
CA VAL A 132 9.65 11.34 4.63
C VAL A 132 11.00 10.93 5.19
N SER A 133 11.91 11.89 5.28
CA SER A 133 13.20 11.77 5.94
C SER A 133 13.21 12.61 7.23
N LYS A 134 14.33 12.61 7.95
CA LYS A 134 14.53 13.53 9.09
C LYS A 134 14.51 15.01 8.67
N GLN A 135 14.85 15.30 7.41
CA GLN A 135 14.90 16.65 6.84
C GLN A 135 13.55 17.12 6.29
N GLY A 136 12.59 16.20 6.10
CA GLY A 136 11.26 16.51 5.58
C GLY A 136 10.81 15.55 4.45
N PRO A 137 9.80 15.95 3.66
CA PRO A 137 9.31 15.16 2.53
C PRO A 137 10.41 14.88 1.50
N VAL A 138 10.44 13.65 0.99
CA VAL A 138 11.34 13.21 -0.09
C VAL A 138 10.65 13.46 -1.43
N SER A 139 11.36 14.06 -2.38
CA SER A 139 10.80 14.38 -3.71
C SER A 139 10.78 13.17 -4.64
N ASN A 140 9.90 13.17 -5.66
CA ASN A 140 9.88 12.11 -6.67
C ASN A 140 11.20 12.01 -7.45
N ALA A 141 11.84 13.14 -7.75
CA ALA A 141 13.15 13.16 -8.41
C ALA A 141 14.20 12.40 -7.58
N GLU A 142 14.23 12.64 -6.26
CA GLU A 142 15.13 11.94 -5.35
C GLU A 142 14.80 10.45 -5.26
N ILE A 143 13.51 10.08 -5.30
CA ILE A 143 13.08 8.67 -5.33
C ILE A 143 13.59 8.00 -6.60
N PHE A 144 13.34 8.58 -7.78
CA PHE A 144 13.72 8.01 -9.09
C PHE A 144 15.23 7.86 -9.24
N GLU A 145 15.99 8.87 -8.81
CA GLU A 145 17.45 8.80 -8.75
C GLU A 145 17.90 7.65 -7.83
N ALA A 146 17.28 7.53 -6.65
CA ALA A 146 17.66 6.55 -5.65
C ALA A 146 17.32 5.10 -6.07
N VAL A 147 16.23 4.88 -6.79
CA VAL A 147 15.87 3.56 -7.35
C VAL A 147 16.55 3.26 -8.68
N ASN A 148 17.23 4.25 -9.27
CA ASN A 148 17.82 4.17 -10.61
C ASN A 148 16.82 3.64 -11.66
N ALA A 149 15.59 4.16 -11.61
CA ALA A 149 14.50 3.76 -12.48
C ALA A 149 13.62 4.97 -12.80
N VAL A 150 13.16 5.02 -14.04
CA VAL A 150 12.26 6.07 -14.54
C VAL A 150 10.86 5.48 -14.64
N PRO A 151 9.80 6.22 -14.24
CA PRO A 151 8.43 5.80 -14.46
C PRO A 151 8.19 5.45 -15.94
N PRO A 152 7.41 4.40 -16.24
CA PRO A 152 6.91 4.14 -17.58
C PRO A 152 6.22 5.39 -18.16
N ALA A 153 6.39 5.65 -19.46
CA ALA A 153 5.85 6.85 -20.10
C ALA A 153 4.31 6.89 -20.12
N ASP A 154 3.67 5.73 -20.05
CA ASP A 154 2.22 5.54 -19.96
C ASP A 154 1.69 5.57 -18.52
N MET A 155 2.56 5.79 -17.52
CA MET A 155 2.17 5.88 -16.12
C MET A 155 1.58 7.26 -15.80
N GLU A 156 0.34 7.45 -16.21
CA GLU A 156 -0.46 8.62 -15.88
C GLU A 156 -1.48 8.28 -14.79
N LEU A 157 -1.57 9.14 -13.77
CA LEU A 157 -2.53 8.94 -12.69
C LEU A 157 -3.94 9.26 -13.21
N PRO A 158 -4.91 8.33 -13.08
CA PRO A 158 -6.29 8.60 -13.48
C PRO A 158 -6.87 9.84 -12.80
N GLU A 159 -7.62 10.65 -13.56
CA GLU A 159 -8.19 11.92 -13.11
C GLU A 159 -8.98 11.80 -11.81
N TRP A 160 -9.80 10.76 -11.67
CA TRP A 160 -10.60 10.52 -10.47
C TRP A 160 -9.76 10.42 -9.19
N ILE A 161 -8.50 9.96 -9.27
CA ILE A 161 -7.61 9.86 -8.11
C ILE A 161 -7.14 11.25 -7.69
N THR A 162 -6.86 12.11 -8.65
CA THR A 162 -6.48 13.51 -8.43
C THR A 162 -7.62 14.27 -7.78
N GLU A 163 -8.84 14.13 -8.32
CA GLU A 163 -10.06 14.73 -7.76
C GLU A 163 -10.35 14.21 -6.36
N TRP A 164 -10.32 12.89 -6.16
CA TRP A 164 -10.53 12.25 -4.87
C TRP A 164 -9.53 12.78 -3.83
N ARG A 165 -8.23 12.81 -4.16
CA ARG A 165 -7.18 13.28 -3.25
C ARG A 165 -7.40 14.73 -2.85
N ALA A 166 -7.83 15.58 -3.77
CA ALA A 166 -8.18 16.98 -3.46
C ALA A 166 -9.39 17.06 -2.53
N ALA A 167 -10.43 16.26 -2.77
CA ALA A 167 -11.68 16.27 -2.01
C ALA A 167 -11.52 15.79 -0.55
N VAL A 168 -10.62 14.83 -0.29
CA VAL A 168 -10.43 14.25 1.05
C VAL A 168 -9.22 14.79 1.81
N ALA A 169 -8.55 15.83 1.29
CA ALA A 169 -7.35 16.37 1.90
C ALA A 169 -7.64 17.06 3.25
N LEU A 170 -6.96 16.60 4.30
CA LEU A 170 -6.93 17.31 5.57
C LEU A 170 -5.86 18.42 5.56
N PRO A 171 -6.00 19.46 6.40
CA PRO A 171 -4.95 20.45 6.59
C PRO A 171 -3.60 19.80 6.94
N SER A 172 -2.51 20.46 6.54
CA SER A 172 -1.16 20.06 6.96
C SER A 172 -1.09 19.97 8.49
N THR A 173 -0.29 19.04 9.02
CA THR A 173 0.00 18.91 10.46
C THR A 173 0.59 20.17 11.10
N ARG A 174 1.03 21.15 10.31
CA ARG A 174 1.49 22.48 10.75
C ARG A 174 0.35 23.50 10.91
N ARG A 175 -0.88 23.16 10.51
CA ARG A 175 -2.07 24.00 10.61
C ARG A 175 -3.09 23.34 11.54
N PRO A 176 -3.87 24.11 12.31
CA PRO A 176 -4.98 23.55 13.08
C PRO A 176 -6.01 22.84 12.20
N ALA A 177 -6.57 21.74 12.70
CA ALA A 177 -7.73 21.04 12.14
C ALA A 177 -8.73 20.77 13.28
N PRO A 178 -9.52 21.78 13.70
CA PRO A 178 -10.38 21.66 14.86
C PRO A 178 -11.51 20.66 14.64
N HIS A 179 -11.84 19.87 15.67
CA HIS A 179 -13.02 19.01 15.69
C HIS A 179 -14.25 19.85 16.06
N THR A 180 -15.11 20.13 15.07
CA THR A 180 -16.22 21.08 15.20
C THR A 180 -17.58 20.42 15.40
N TRP A 181 -17.65 19.11 15.68
CA TRP A 181 -18.90 18.38 15.92
C TRP A 181 -19.37 18.43 17.37
N ALA A 182 -18.89 19.42 18.14
CA ALA A 182 -19.34 19.68 19.50
C ALA A 182 -20.66 20.46 19.51
#